data_AF-A0A966QX51-F1
#
_entry.id   AF-A0A966QX51-F1
#
_cell.length_a   1.000
_cell.length_b   1.000
_cell.length_c   1.000
_cell.angle_alpha   90.00
_cell.angle_beta   90.00
_cell.angle_gamma   90.00
#
_symmetry.space_group_name_H-M   'P 1'
#
loop_
_entity.id
_entity.type
_entity.pdbx_description
1 polymer ?
#
loop_
_entity_poly.entity_id
_entity_poly.type
_entity_poly.pdbx_seq_one_letter_code
_entity_poly.pdbx_strand_id
1 'polypeptide(L)'
;MLGLLVVAAHVAGPFLMANERRVGWQLSVAAAAAPIVMNFVAYSQIGASWRLRIIGSSLISFAFDVAVLALLLHTQSREHQRIWYH
;
A
#
# COMPACT_ATOMS: atom_id res chain seq x y z
N MET A 1 11.35 11.21 -8.19
CA MET A 1 10.32 11.99 -7.46
C MET A 1 9.22 11.07 -6.91
N LEU A 2 8.45 10.38 -7.77
CA LEU A 2 7.32 9.53 -7.34
C LEU A 2 7.70 8.41 -6.35
N GLY A 3 8.84 7.74 -6.56
CA GLY A 3 9.33 6.72 -5.61
C GLY A 3 9.64 7.26 -4.21
N LEU A 4 10.20 8.47 -4.11
CA LEU A 4 10.49 9.12 -2.82
C LEU A 4 9.21 9.45 -2.05
N LEU A 5 8.14 9.85 -2.76
CA LEU A 5 6.84 10.10 -2.15
C LEU A 5 6.22 8.81 -1.59
N VAL A 6 6.38 7.69 -2.30
CA VAL A 6 5.90 6.38 -1.81
C VAL A 6 6.67 5.93 -0.58
N VAL A 7 8.01 6.12 -0.55
CA VAL A 7 8.82 5.83 0.64
C VAL A 7 8.40 6.73 1.81
N ALA A 8 8.21 8.03 1.57
CA ALA A 8 7.73 8.96 2.59
C ALA A 8 6.35 8.54 3.11
N ALA A 9 5.44 8.07 2.26
CA ALA A 9 4.12 7.59 2.64
C ALA A 9 4.19 6.30 3.49
N HIS A 10 5.13 5.39 3.21
CA HIS A 10 5.36 4.18 4.01
C HIS A 10 5.84 4.49 5.44
N VAL A 11 6.51 5.62 5.65
CA VAL A 11 6.96 6.06 6.98
C VAL A 11 5.90 6.91 7.66
N ALA A 12 5.34 7.88 6.94
CA ALA A 12 4.37 8.82 7.48
C ALA A 12 3.02 8.16 7.83
N GLY A 13 2.60 7.15 7.08
CA GLY A 13 1.32 6.46 7.33
C GLY A 13 1.28 5.80 8.71
N PRO A 14 2.20 4.87 9.02
CA PRO A 14 2.30 4.25 10.34
C PRO A 14 2.56 5.26 11.46
N PHE A 15 3.37 6.30 11.22
CA PHE A 15 3.60 7.37 12.20
C PHE A 15 2.31 8.11 12.57
N LEU A 16 1.49 8.46 11.58
CA LEU A 16 0.21 9.12 11.79
C LEU A 16 -0.84 8.17 12.41
N MET A 17 -0.79 6.88 12.09
CA MET A 17 -1.61 5.84 12.74
C MET A 17 -1.28 5.70 14.23
N ALA A 18 0.01 5.77 14.59
CA ALA A 18 0.46 5.75 15.98
C ALA A 18 0.01 7.00 16.75
N ASN A 19 -0.21 8.12 16.06
CA ASN A 19 -0.77 9.34 16.64
C ASN A 19 -2.31 9.42 16.48
N GLU A 20 -2.97 8.27 16.33
CA GLU A 20 -4.44 8.13 16.32
C GLU A 20 -5.15 8.93 15.22
N ARG A 21 -4.45 9.29 14.14
CA ARG A 21 -5.04 10.05 13.03
C ARG A 21 -5.60 9.13 11.96
N ARG A 22 -6.88 9.31 11.63
CA ARG A 22 -7.56 8.58 10.54
C ARG A 22 -6.87 8.73 9.18
N VAL A 23 -6.25 9.88 8.94
CA VAL A 23 -5.49 10.17 7.72
C VAL A 23 -4.27 9.26 7.59
N GLY A 24 -3.67 8.82 8.70
CA GLY A 24 -2.54 7.89 8.70
C GLY A 24 -2.89 6.56 8.08
N TRP A 25 -4.10 6.04 8.34
CA TRP A 25 -4.55 4.82 7.69
C TRP A 25 -4.78 4.95 6.21
N GLN A 26 -5.44 6.04 5.79
CA GLN A 26 -5.66 6.30 4.38
C GLN A 26 -4.32 6.37 3.64
N LEU A 27 -3.32 7.00 4.26
CA LEU A 27 -1.98 7.09 3.72
C LEU A 27 -1.28 5.72 3.66
N SER A 28 -1.37 4.90 4.72
CA SER A 28 -0.82 3.54 4.73
C SER A 28 -1.46 2.62 3.69
N VAL A 29 -2.78 2.73 3.49
CA VAL A 29 -3.50 1.98 2.44
C VAL A 29 -3.05 2.42 1.06
N ALA A 30 -2.94 3.73 0.82
CA ALA A 30 -2.44 4.26 -0.44
C ALA A 30 -0.98 3.83 -0.69
N ALA A 31 -0.14 3.86 0.34
CA ALA A 31 1.25 3.41 0.28
C ALA A 31 1.35 1.92 -0.06
N ALA A 32 0.57 1.06 0.60
CA ALA A 32 0.56 -0.38 0.34
C ALA A 32 0.02 -0.75 -1.05
N ALA A 33 -0.90 0.05 -1.61
CA ALA A 33 -1.40 -0.15 -2.97
C ALA A 33 -0.45 0.39 -4.07
N ALA A 34 0.46 1.30 -3.72
CA ALA A 34 1.33 1.98 -4.68
C ALA A 34 2.23 1.02 -5.49
N PRO A 35 2.90 0.00 -4.91
CA PRO A 35 3.73 -0.94 -5.67
C PRO A 35 2.93 -1.68 -6.74
N ILE A 36 1.69 -2.10 -6.43
CA ILE A 36 0.82 -2.84 -7.35
C ILE A 36 0.45 -1.94 -8.54
N VAL A 37 0.01 -0.71 -8.26
CA VAL A 37 -0.36 0.26 -9.32
C VAL A 37 0.86 0.67 -10.16
N MET A 38 2.01 0.90 -9.51
CA MET A 38 3.25 1.27 -10.20
C MET A 38 3.75 0.15 -11.12
N ASN A 39 3.76 -1.10 -10.64
CA ASN A 39 4.12 -2.25 -11.47
C ASN A 39 3.19 -2.35 -12.68
N PHE A 40 1.87 -2.22 -12.45
CA PHE A 40 0.90 -2.28 -13.53
C PHE A 40 1.14 -1.23 -14.61
N VAL A 41 1.36 0.03 -14.21
CA VAL A 41 1.62 1.13 -15.15
C VAL A 41 2.95 0.93 -15.88
N ALA A 42 4.03 0.63 -15.15
CA ALA A 42 5.37 0.46 -15.72
C ALA A 42 5.42 -0.70 -16.75
N TYR A 43 4.87 -1.86 -16.39
CA TYR A 43 4.84 -3.02 -17.28
C TYR A 43 3.85 -2.88 -18.44
N SER A 44 2.80 -2.06 -18.28
CA SER A 44 1.89 -1.74 -19.38
C SER A 44 2.56 -0.87 -20.45
N GLN A 45 3.42 0.08 -20.05
CA GLN A 45 4.13 0.96 -20.99
C GLN A 45 5.10 0.20 -21.91
N ILE A 46 5.68 -0.90 -21.44
CA ILE A 46 6.61 -1.72 -22.22
C ILE A 46 5.93 -2.93 -22.89
N GLY A 47 4.60 -3.00 -22.88
CA GLY A 47 3.85 -4.07 -23.54
C GLY A 47 4.04 -5.46 -22.92
N ALA A 48 4.46 -5.56 -21.65
CA ALA A 48 4.73 -6.84 -21.01
C ALA A 48 3.45 -7.68 -20.83
N SER A 49 3.61 -8.98 -20.59
CA SER A 49 2.50 -9.90 -20.35
C SER A 49 1.66 -9.51 -19.12
N TRP A 50 0.37 -9.83 -19.14
CA TRP A 50 -0.58 -9.52 -18.05
C TRP A 50 -0.11 -10.01 -16.67
N ARG A 51 0.58 -11.17 -16.64
CA ARG A 51 1.14 -11.74 -15.42
C ARG A 51 2.17 -10.82 -14.77
N LEU A 52 3.07 -10.25 -15.57
CA LEU A 52 4.11 -9.31 -15.09
C LEU A 52 3.50 -7.98 -14.67
N ARG A 53 2.41 -7.54 -15.31
CA ARG A 53 1.72 -6.30 -14.92
C ARG A 53 1.11 -6.38 -13.54
N ILE A 54 0.60 -7.54 -13.15
CA ILE A 54 -0.08 -7.73 -11.85
C ILE A 54 0.91 -8.15 -10.76
N ILE A 55 1.72 -9.18 -11.03
CA ILE A 55 2.62 -9.78 -10.03
C ILE A 55 3.96 -9.01 -9.94
N GLY A 56 4.31 -8.24 -10.97
CA GLY A 56 5.61 -7.60 -11.06
C GLY A 56 6.74 -8.60 -11.32
N SER A 57 7.96 -8.23 -10.92
CA SER A 57 9.17 -9.04 -11.10
C SER A 57 9.28 -10.21 -10.13
N SER A 58 8.60 -10.14 -8.98
CA SER A 58 8.81 -11.03 -7.84
C SER A 58 7.49 -11.40 -7.18
N LEU A 59 7.17 -12.70 -7.17
CA LEU A 59 5.96 -13.21 -6.53
C LEU A 59 5.97 -12.97 -5.02
N ILE A 60 7.13 -13.07 -4.38
CA ILE A 60 7.24 -12.86 -2.93
C ILE A 60 6.98 -11.40 -2.57
N SER A 61 7.47 -10.46 -3.36
CA SER A 61 7.23 -9.02 -3.15
C SER A 61 5.73 -8.71 -3.28
N PHE A 62 5.09 -9.23 -4.34
CA PHE A 62 3.65 -9.11 -4.52
C PHE A 62 2.85 -9.71 -3.37
N ALA A 63 3.25 -10.87 -2.86
CA ALA A 63 2.57 -11.51 -1.72
C ALA A 63 2.62 -10.63 -0.46
N PHE A 64 3.76 -9.98 -0.18
CA PHE A 64 3.87 -9.04 0.93
C PHE A 64 3.04 -7.77 0.73
N ASP A 65 3.05 -7.19 -0.47
CA ASP A 65 2.25 -6.00 -0.78
C ASP A 65 0.75 -6.27 -0.56
N VAL A 66 0.27 -7.42 -1.06
CA VAL A 66 -1.12 -7.86 -0.88
C VAL A 66 -1.41 -8.18 0.59
N ALA A 67 -0.49 -8.84 1.30
CA ALA A 67 -0.69 -9.17 2.71
C ALA A 67 -0.82 -7.92 3.58
N VAL A 68 0.04 -6.91 3.38
CA VAL A 68 -0.04 -5.63 4.11
C VAL A 68 -1.36 -4.91 3.80
N LEU A 69 -1.73 -4.84 2.51
CA LEU A 69 -3.00 -4.22 2.11
C LEU A 69 -4.21 -4.95 2.72
N ALA A 70 -4.19 -6.28 2.72
CA ALA A 70 -5.24 -7.10 3.31
C ALA A 70 -5.35 -6.90 4.82
N LEU A 71 -4.22 -6.86 5.54
CA LEU A 71 -4.19 -6.60 6.98
C LEU A 71 -4.70 -5.20 7.34
N LEU A 72 -4.37 -4.18 6.53
CA LEU A 72 -4.86 -2.82 6.72
C LEU A 72 -6.38 -2.71 6.49
N LEU A 73 -6.92 -3.46 5.53
CA LEU A 73 -8.35 -3.51 5.22
C LEU A 73 -9.14 -4.47 6.11
N HIS A 74 -8.45 -5.34 6.84
CA HIS A 74 -9.06 -6.33 7.71
C HIS A 74 -9.94 -5.67 8.80
N THR A 75 -11.03 -6.35 9.18
CA THR A 75 -12.03 -5.83 10.13
C THR A 75 -11.41 -5.40 11.45
N GLN A 76 -10.43 -6.15 11.95
CA GLN A 76 -9.68 -5.82 13.18
C GLN A 76 -8.96 -4.48 13.09
N SER A 77 -8.33 -4.18 11.95
CA SER A 77 -7.72 -2.86 11.70
C SER A 77 -8.81 -1.78 11.72
N ARG A 78 -9.92 -1.98 11.00
CA ARG A 78 -11.02 -0.99 10.88
C ARG A 78 -11.74 -0.70 12.19
N GLU A 79 -11.96 -1.70 13.04
CA GLU A 79 -12.59 -1.50 14.35
C GLU A 79 -11.69 -0.69 15.28
N HIS A 80 -10.38 -0.94 15.27
CA HIS A 80 -9.43 -0.13 16.03
C HIS A 80 -9.49 1.34 15.58
N GLN A 81 -9.57 1.61 14.28
CA GLN A 81 -9.69 3.00 13.80
C GLN A 81 -11.00 3.65 14.20
N ARG A 82 -12.09 2.89 14.18
CA ARG A 82 -13.43 3.41 14.48
C ARG A 82 -13.54 3.86 15.94
N ILE A 83 -12.83 3.18 16.84
CA ILE A 83 -12.89 3.44 18.27
C ILE A 83 -11.84 4.48 18.70
N TRP A 84 -10.63 4.39 18.14
CA TRP A 84 -9.48 5.13 18.64
C TRP A 84 -9.07 6.34 17.79
N TYR A 85 -9.49 6.42 16.52
CA TYR A 85 -9.11 7.55 15.68
C TYR A 85 -10.15 8.66 15.74
N HIS A 86 -9.68 9.88 16.06
CA HIS A 86 -10.47 11.09 16.15
C HIS A 86 -10.47 11.87 14.82
#